data_AF-A0A538B4E3-F1
#
_entry.id   AF-A0A538B4E3-F1
#
_cell.length_a   1.000
_cell.length_b   1.000
_cell.length_c   1.000
_cell.angle_alpha   90.00
_cell.angle_beta   90.00
_cell.angle_gamma   90.00
#
_symmetry.space_group_name_H-M   'P 1'
#
loop_
_entity.id
_entity.type
_entity.pdbx_description
1 polymer ?
#
loop_
_entity_poly.entity_id
_entity_poly.type
_entity_poly.pdbx_seq_one_letter_code
_entity_poly.pdbx_strand_id
1 'polypeptide(L)'
;MPRKKQEPINTEVARTIGGLLRGLRRTAGYRAVKDAAAVPGCPAAQQTIYAYERGGLVPSLKQFMELVEFYAIRTEDPPDREALGFQAVSAMIAALGSPAYHLPEANALINRLQPAPAAGRRRRRR
;
A
#
# COMPACT_ATOMS: atom_id res chain seq x y z
N MET A 1 12.16 22.13 16.50
CA MET A 1 11.95 22.29 15.05
C MET A 1 10.48 22.01 14.75
N PRO A 2 9.69 22.97 14.21
CA PRO A 2 8.33 22.69 13.80
C PRO A 2 8.34 21.65 12.68
N ARG A 3 7.53 20.58 12.80
CA ARG A 3 7.36 19.60 11.72
C ARG A 3 6.85 20.34 10.49
N LYS A 4 7.61 20.34 9.40
CA LYS A 4 7.13 20.83 8.11
C LYS A 4 5.86 20.04 7.79
N LYS A 5 4.74 20.74 7.62
CA LYS A 5 3.45 20.11 7.29
C LYS A 5 3.66 19.36 5.97
N GLN A 6 3.47 18.04 5.98
CA GLN A 6 3.50 17.24 4.75
C GLN A 6 2.46 17.80 3.79
N GLU A 7 2.82 17.87 2.52
CA GLU A 7 1.86 18.23 1.48
C GLU A 7 0.72 17.21 1.50
N PRO A 8 -0.54 17.68 1.38
CA PRO A 8 -1.68 16.78 1.37
C PRO A 8 -1.60 15.84 0.17
N ILE A 9 -1.78 14.55 0.41
CA ILE A 9 -1.81 13.54 -0.64
C ILE A 9 -2.99 13.83 -1.57
N ASN A 10 -2.77 13.72 -2.88
CA ASN A 10 -3.81 13.87 -3.89
C ASN A 10 -5.00 12.95 -3.59
N THR A 11 -6.22 13.49 -3.63
CA THR A 11 -7.46 12.77 -3.35
C THR A 11 -7.66 11.54 -4.23
N GLU A 12 -7.23 11.57 -5.49
CA GLU A 12 -7.28 10.42 -6.39
C GLU A 12 -6.36 9.29 -5.91
N VAL A 13 -5.13 9.62 -5.50
CA VAL A 13 -4.20 8.66 -4.91
C VAL A 13 -4.77 8.07 -3.63
N ALA A 14 -5.37 8.91 -2.77
CA ALA A 14 -6.01 8.45 -1.55
C ALA A 14 -7.17 7.46 -1.83
N ARG A 15 -8.00 7.74 -2.85
CA ARG A 15 -9.08 6.83 -3.29
C ARG A 15 -8.52 5.53 -3.85
N THR A 16 -7.43 5.56 -4.60
CA THR A 16 -6.77 4.36 -5.11
C THR A 16 -6.28 3.47 -3.97
N ILE A 17 -5.54 4.04 -3.00
CA ILE A 17 -5.07 3.30 -1.82
C ILE A 17 -6.24 2.71 -1.02
N GLY A 18 -7.30 3.51 -0.80
CA GLY A 18 -8.52 3.05 -0.14
C GLY A 18 -9.21 1.92 -0.89
N GLY A 19 -9.25 1.99 -2.22
CA GLY A 19 -9.81 0.97 -3.10
C GLY A 19 -9.07 -0.37 -3.01
N LEU A 20 -7.73 -0.34 -2.91
CA LEU A 20 -6.92 -1.55 -2.69
C LEU A 20 -7.31 -2.25 -1.39
N LEU A 21 -7.39 -1.52 -0.27
CA LEU A 21 -7.79 -2.06 1.03
C LEU A 21 -9.21 -2.59 1.03
N ARG A 22 -10.15 -1.85 0.42
CA ARG A 22 -11.54 -2.29 0.29
C ARG A 22 -11.66 -3.57 -0.52
N GLY A 23 -10.86 -3.70 -1.58
CA GLY A 23 -10.76 -4.92 -2.39
C GLY A 23 -10.30 -6.11 -1.55
N LEU A 24 -9.18 -5.96 -0.85
CA LEU A 24 -8.63 -7.01 0.01
C LEU A 24 -9.60 -7.46 1.09
N ARG A 25 -10.23 -6.50 1.79
CA ARG A 25 -11.23 -6.79 2.82
C ARG A 25 -12.36 -7.67 2.28
N ARG A 26 -12.87 -7.33 1.10
CA ARG A 26 -13.98 -8.06 0.45
C ARG A 26 -13.55 -9.46 0.04
N THR A 27 -12.37 -9.61 -0.55
CA THR A 27 -11.83 -10.91 -0.98
C THR A 27 -11.49 -11.80 0.21
N ALA A 28 -11.07 -11.21 1.34
CA ALA A 28 -10.91 -11.91 2.61
C ALA A 28 -12.24 -12.32 3.26
N GLY A 29 -13.40 -12.04 2.63
CA GLY A 29 -14.71 -12.47 3.10
C GLY A 29 -15.44 -11.47 4.01
N TYR A 30 -14.80 -10.37 4.43
CA TYR A 30 -15.42 -9.36 5.27
C TYR A 30 -16.30 -8.42 4.43
N ARG A 31 -17.62 -8.65 4.44
CA ARG A 31 -18.57 -7.86 3.63
C ARG A 31 -18.69 -6.42 4.13
N ALA A 32 -18.70 -6.21 5.44
CA ALA A 32 -18.70 -4.90 6.06
C ALA A 32 -17.40 -4.62 6.83
N VAL A 33 -17.06 -3.34 6.98
CA VAL A 33 -15.88 -2.90 7.76
C VAL A 33 -16.00 -3.33 9.24
N LYS A 34 -17.23 -3.31 9.78
CA LYS A 34 -17.49 -3.74 11.16
C LYS A 34 -17.10 -5.21 11.39
N ASP A 35 -17.23 -6.06 10.37
CA ASP A 35 -16.96 -7.49 10.48
C ASP A 35 -15.45 -7.71 10.65
N ALA A 36 -14.64 -7.01 9.84
CA ALA A 36 -13.19 -7.02 9.97
C ALA A 36 -12.72 -6.42 11.29
N ALA A 37 -13.29 -5.28 11.70
CA ALA A 37 -12.90 -4.59 12.92
C ALA A 37 -13.29 -5.33 14.21
N ALA A 38 -14.25 -6.27 14.14
CA ALA A 38 -14.64 -7.11 15.27
C ALA A 38 -13.67 -8.27 15.53
N VAL A 39 -12.79 -8.59 14.57
CA VAL A 39 -11.81 -9.68 14.72
C VAL A 39 -10.70 -9.26 15.69
N PRO A 40 -10.40 -10.07 16.72
CA PRO A 40 -9.27 -9.83 17.61
C PRO A 40 -7.97 -9.64 16.84
N GLY A 41 -7.22 -8.59 17.16
CA GLY A 41 -5.96 -8.27 16.49
C GLY A 41 -6.10 -7.53 15.15
N CYS A 42 -7.30 -7.05 14.80
CA CYS A 42 -7.46 -6.09 13.70
C CYS A 42 -6.61 -4.83 13.96
N PRO A 43 -5.74 -4.40 13.01
CA PRO A 43 -4.77 -3.33 13.27
C PRO A 43 -5.37 -1.92 13.26
N ALA A 44 -6.66 -1.79 12.94
CA ALA A 44 -7.33 -0.50 12.86
C ALA A 44 -8.80 -0.59 13.32
N ALA A 45 -9.26 0.48 13.99
CA ALA A 45 -10.67 0.61 14.36
C ALA A 45 -11.56 0.77 13.11
N GLN A 46 -12.85 0.42 13.26
CA GLN A 46 -13.86 0.53 12.19
C GLN A 46 -13.87 1.91 11.52
N GLN A 47 -13.87 3.00 12.29
CA GLN A 47 -13.90 4.36 11.75
C GLN A 47 -12.67 4.68 10.91
N THR A 48 -11.51 4.20 11.35
CA THR A 48 -10.22 4.37 10.66
C THR A 48 -10.22 3.62 9.33
N ILE A 49 -10.69 2.37 9.31
CA ILE A 49 -10.81 1.59 8.07
C ILE A 49 -11.80 2.27 7.11
N TYR A 50 -12.94 2.77 7.61
CA TYR A 50 -13.89 3.54 6.79
C TYR A 50 -13.29 4.81 6.20
N ALA A 51 -12.43 5.51 6.94
CA ALA A 51 -11.75 6.70 6.45
C ALA A 51 -10.72 6.36 5.36
N TYR A 52 -9.94 5.29 5.55
CA TYR A 52 -9.00 4.79 4.55
C TYR A 52 -9.72 4.35 3.27
N GLU A 53 -10.74 3.50 3.37
CA GLU A 53 -11.43 2.95 2.19
C GLU A 53 -12.15 4.00 1.34
N ARG A 54 -12.54 5.13 1.95
CA ARG A 54 -13.16 6.26 1.24
C ARG A 54 -12.15 7.29 0.72
N GLY A 55 -10.85 7.10 1.00
CA GLY A 55 -9.80 8.07 0.67
C GLY A 55 -9.88 9.37 1.48
N GLY A 56 -10.57 9.35 2.63
CA GLY A 56 -10.63 10.48 3.56
C GLY A 56 -9.36 10.58 4.42
N LEU A 57 -8.66 9.46 4.60
CA LEU A 57 -7.32 9.38 5.17
C LEU A 57 -6.49 8.42 4.31
N VAL A 58 -5.17 8.57 4.34
CA VAL A 58 -4.23 7.61 3.75
C VAL A 58 -3.45 6.97 4.90
N PRO A 59 -3.42 5.63 5.02
CA PRO A 59 -2.60 4.98 6.02
C PRO A 59 -1.12 5.26 5.76
N SER A 60 -0.28 5.29 6.79
CA SER A 60 1.17 5.16 6.56
C SER A 60 1.48 3.80 5.92
N LEU A 61 2.63 3.67 5.25
CA LEU A 61 3.03 2.40 4.63
C LEU A 61 3.00 1.22 5.63
N LYS A 62 3.43 1.45 6.88
CA LYS A 62 3.38 0.44 7.93
C LYS A 62 1.94 0.00 8.24
N GLN A 63 1.03 0.96 8.42
CA GLN A 63 -0.39 0.65 8.67
C GLN A 63 -1.06 -0.05 7.48
N PHE A 64 -0.67 0.30 6.25
CA PHE A 64 -1.13 -0.38 5.05
C PHE A 64 -0.67 -1.85 5.05
N MET A 65 0.62 -2.10 5.31
CA MET A 65 1.19 -3.45 5.41
C MET A 65 0.51 -4.28 6.51
N GLU A 66 0.26 -3.70 7.69
CA GLU A 66 -0.43 -4.39 8.78
C GLU A 66 -1.86 -4.82 8.38
N LEU A 67 -2.58 -3.96 7.63
CA LEU A 67 -3.90 -4.31 7.10
C LEU A 67 -3.83 -5.39 6.00
N VAL A 68 -2.84 -5.31 5.11
CA VAL A 68 -2.62 -6.34 4.07
C VAL A 68 -2.32 -7.68 4.72
N GLU A 69 -1.41 -7.72 5.70
CA GLU A 69 -1.09 -8.93 6.46
C GLU A 69 -2.31 -9.48 7.20
N PHE A 70 -3.07 -8.60 7.86
CA PHE A 70 -4.31 -8.99 8.54
C PHE A 70 -5.30 -9.65 7.58
N TYR A 71 -5.59 -9.03 6.44
CA TYR A 71 -6.54 -9.60 5.48
C TYR A 71 -6.01 -10.87 4.82
N ALA A 72 -4.76 -10.86 4.35
CA ALA A 72 -4.24 -11.92 3.49
C ALA A 72 -3.70 -13.15 4.25
N ILE A 73 -3.15 -12.93 5.45
CA ILE A 73 -2.47 -13.99 6.22
C ILE A 73 -3.30 -14.41 7.43
N ARG A 74 -3.85 -13.46 8.18
CA ARG A 74 -4.53 -13.74 9.46
C ARG A 74 -6.01 -14.12 9.33
N THR A 75 -6.57 -14.07 8.12
CA THR A 75 -7.90 -14.64 7.85
C THR A 75 -7.77 -16.17 7.79
N GLU A 76 -8.44 -16.88 8.69
CA GLU A 76 -8.36 -18.34 8.83
C GLU A 76 -8.98 -19.06 7.63
N ASP A 77 -10.19 -18.68 7.21
CA ASP A 77 -10.92 -19.32 6.11
C ASP A 77 -11.39 -18.31 5.06
N PRO A 78 -10.47 -17.70 4.29
CA PRO A 78 -10.85 -16.81 3.20
C PRO A 78 -11.57 -17.62 2.10
N PRO A 79 -12.60 -17.06 1.44
CA PRO A 79 -13.33 -17.75 0.37
C PRO A 79 -12.45 -18.27 -0.76
N ASP A 80 -11.38 -17.52 -1.09
CA ASP A 80 -10.38 -17.88 -2.08
C ASP A 80 -9.00 -17.39 -1.61
N ARG A 81 -8.22 -18.31 -1.00
CA ARG A 81 -6.91 -18.00 -0.42
C ARG A 81 -5.88 -17.62 -1.48
N GLU A 82 -5.94 -18.25 -2.66
CA GLU A 82 -4.97 -18.02 -3.74
C GLU A 82 -5.21 -16.65 -4.38
N ALA A 83 -6.45 -16.34 -4.75
CA ALA A 83 -6.81 -15.03 -5.29
C ALA A 83 -6.51 -13.90 -4.30
N LEU A 84 -6.76 -14.12 -3.00
CA LEU A 84 -6.42 -13.17 -1.94
C LEU A 84 -4.91 -12.90 -1.88
N GLY A 85 -4.08 -13.94 -2.00
CA GLY A 85 -2.62 -13.82 -2.07
C GLY A 85 -2.16 -12.97 -3.26
N PHE A 86 -2.65 -13.27 -4.46
CA PHE A 86 -2.33 -12.49 -5.66
C PHE A 86 -2.77 -11.03 -5.53
N GLN A 87 -3.95 -10.80 -4.96
CA GLN A 87 -4.45 -9.45 -4.74
C GLN A 87 -3.63 -8.69 -3.69
N ALA A 88 -3.15 -9.36 -2.65
CA ALA A 88 -2.30 -8.77 -1.62
C ALA A 88 -0.97 -8.31 -2.21
N VAL A 89 -0.32 -9.15 -3.02
CA VAL A 89 0.91 -8.79 -3.74
C VAL A 89 0.65 -7.62 -4.69
N SER A 90 -0.43 -7.70 -5.47
CA SER A 90 -0.80 -6.62 -6.41
C SER A 90 -1.06 -5.30 -5.68
N ALA A 91 -1.74 -5.34 -4.53
CA ALA A 91 -1.99 -4.16 -3.71
C ALA A 91 -0.69 -3.57 -3.15
N MET A 92 0.25 -4.40 -2.68
CA MET A 92 1.56 -3.93 -2.22
C MET A 92 2.35 -3.25 -3.34
N ILE A 93 2.41 -3.86 -4.52
CA ILE A 93 3.11 -3.30 -5.69
C ILE A 93 2.46 -1.97 -6.11
N ALA A 94 1.14 -1.93 -6.22
CA ALA A 94 0.41 -0.73 -6.60
C ALA A 94 0.60 0.41 -5.59
N ALA A 95 0.58 0.09 -4.29
CA ALA A 95 0.71 1.08 -3.23
C ALA A 95 2.14 1.64 -3.16
N LEU A 96 3.17 0.79 -3.28
CA LEU A 96 4.57 1.20 -3.36
C LEU A 96 4.90 1.96 -4.65
N GLY A 97 4.27 1.62 -5.76
CA GLY A 97 4.40 2.36 -7.02
C GLY A 97 3.68 3.71 -7.03
N SER A 98 2.81 3.97 -6.04
CA SER A 98 2.10 5.23 -5.91
C SER A 98 2.96 6.33 -5.26
N PRO A 99 2.66 7.61 -5.51
CA PRO A 99 3.35 8.72 -4.83
C PRO A 99 2.99 8.84 -3.34
N ALA A 100 2.06 8.02 -2.82
CA ALA A 100 1.62 8.10 -1.42
C ALA A 100 2.75 7.83 -0.41
N TYR A 101 3.77 7.05 -0.81
CA TYR A 101 4.83 6.58 0.08
C TYR A 101 6.24 6.97 -0.37
N HIS A 102 6.34 7.92 -1.31
CA HIS A 102 7.59 8.52 -1.77
C HIS A 102 8.62 7.56 -2.38
N LEU A 103 8.29 6.28 -2.60
CA LEU A 103 9.21 5.34 -3.23
C LEU A 103 9.56 5.75 -4.67
N PRO A 104 8.62 6.20 -5.52
CA PRO A 104 8.97 6.73 -6.84
C PRO A 104 9.94 7.92 -6.77
N GLU A 105 9.73 8.84 -5.83
CA GLU A 105 10.56 10.01 -5.61
C GLU A 105 11.95 9.64 -5.07
N ALA A 106 12.01 8.65 -4.16
CA ALA A 106 13.25 8.07 -3.67
C ALA A 106 14.05 7.44 -4.82
N ASN A 107 13.39 6.66 -5.69
CA ASN A 107 14.01 6.08 -6.88
C ASN A 107 14.50 7.16 -7.85
N ALA A 108 13.73 8.23 -8.06
CA ALA A 108 14.15 9.37 -8.88
C ALA A 108 15.37 10.10 -8.28
N LEU A 109 15.43 10.23 -6.95
CA LEU A 109 16.61 10.77 -6.27
C LEU A 109 17.82 9.84 -6.42
N ILE A 110 17.64 8.53 -6.20
CA ILE A 110 18.69 7.53 -6.39
C ILE A 110 19.27 7.67 -7.80
N ASN A 111 18.43 7.71 -8.83
CA ASN A 111 18.87 7.83 -10.22
C ASN A 111 19.68 9.10 -10.49
N ARG A 112 19.35 10.23 -9.85
CA ARG A 112 20.12 11.47 -9.97
C ARG A 112 21.43 11.45 -9.17
N LEU A 113 21.47 10.69 -8.08
CA LEU A 113 22.66 10.52 -7.25
C LEU A 113 23.62 9.46 -7.82
N GLN A 114 23.17 8.62 -8.76
CA GLN A 114 24.05 7.64 -9.41
C GLN A 114 25.23 8.37 -10.08
N PRO A 115 26.48 7.99 -9.80
CA PRO A 115 27.63 8.54 -10.50
C PRO A 115 27.54 8.18 -11.99
N ALA A 116 28.14 9.02 -12.85
CA ALA A 116 28.27 8.69 -14.26
C ALA A 116 28.89 7.28 -14.38
N PRO A 117 28.31 6.37 -15.17
CA PRO A 117 28.87 5.03 -15.33
C PRO A 117 30.32 5.17 -15.77
N ALA A 118 31.23 4.43 -15.10
CA ALA A 118 32.64 4.50 -15.40
C ALA A 118 32.87 4.38 -16.91
N ALA A 119 33.70 5.26 -17.48
CA ALA A 119 34.11 5.21 -18.88
C ALA A 119 34.98 3.97 -19.12
N GLY A 120 34.36 2.79 -19.13
CA GLY A 120 35.09 1.52 -19.09
C GLY A 120 34.17 0.39 -19.52
N ARG A 121 34.36 -0.03 -20.77
CA ARG A 121 33.64 -1.09 -21.49
C ARG A 121 32.31 -0.65 -22.11
N ARG A 122 32.37 0.36 -23.00
CA ARG A 122 31.62 0.24 -24.25
C ARG A 122 32.05 -1.08 -24.88
N ARG A 123 31.19 -2.10 -24.80
CA ARG A 123 31.35 -3.36 -25.52
C ARG A 123 31.50 -2.97 -26.99
N ARG A 124 32.70 -3.10 -27.54
CA ARG A 124 33.00 -2.87 -28.96
C ARG A 124 32.06 -3.80 -29.71
N ARG A 125 30.99 -3.25 -30.31
CA ARG A 125 30.10 -4.00 -31.20
C ARG A 125 31.01 -4.61 -32.28
N ARG A 126 31.06 -5.94 -32.30
CA ARG A 126 31.42 -6.68 -33.52
C ARG A 126 30.17 -6.74 -34.38
#